data_AF-A0A174ZMH3-F1
#
_entry.id   AF-A0A174ZMH3-F1
#
_cell.length_a   1.000
_cell.length_b   1.000
_cell.length_c   1.000
_cell.angle_alpha   90.00
_cell.angle_beta   90.00
_cell.angle_gamma   90.00
#
_symmetry.space_group_name_H-M   'P 1'
#
loop_
_entity.id
_entity.type
_entity.pdbx_description
1 polymer ?
#
loop_
_entity_poly.entity_id
_entity_poly.type
_entity_poly.pdbx_seq_one_letter_code
_entity_poly.pdbx_strand_id
1 'polypeptide(L)' 'MKKLLLILSVNLTILTFAGAIYVLTSNGTANAGYAAVPLLFDIVCIGGYKAYKNKE' A
#
# COMPACT_ATOMS: atom_id res chain seq x y z
N MET A 1 -6.55 -16.67 5.22
CA MET A 1 -6.98 -15.27 5.00
C MET A 1 -6.15 -14.25 5.80
N LYS A 2 -6.18 -14.30 7.15
CA LYS A 2 -5.57 -13.26 8.01
C LYS A 2 -4.04 -13.09 7.78
N LYS A 3 -3.28 -14.19 7.65
CA LYS A 3 -1.82 -14.16 7.35
C LYS A 3 -1.47 -13.63 5.95
N LEU A 4 -2.25 -13.98 4.93
CA LEU A 4 -2.03 -13.50 3.55
C LEU A 4 -2.23 -11.99 3.45
N LEU A 5 -3.27 -11.46 4.11
CA LEU A 5 -3.54 -10.02 4.16
C LEU A 5 -2.44 -9.26 4.90
N LEU A 6 -1.87 -9.83 5.97
CA LEU A 6 -0.72 -9.24 6.66
C LEU A 6 0.52 -9.19 5.78
N ILE A 7 0.85 -10.28 5.08
CA ILE A 7 2.00 -10.32 4.16
C ILE A 7 1.79 -9.31 3.01
N LEU A 8 0.58 -9.23 2.47
CA LEU A 8 0.24 -8.31 1.38
C LEU A 8 0.36 -6.84 1.83
N SER A 9 -0.16 -6.48 2.99
CA SER A 9 -0.03 -5.11 3.53
C SER A 9 1.42 -4.73 3.84
N VAL A 10 2.23 -5.64 4.37
CA VAL A 10 3.66 -5.36 4.60
C VAL A 10 4.38 -5.09 3.28
N ASN A 11 4.11 -5.88 2.23
CA ASN A 11 4.71 -5.65 0.91
C ASN A 11 4.24 -4.32 0.29
N LEU A 12 2.95 -4.00 0.38
CA LEU A 12 2.40 -2.74 -0.13
C LEU A 12 2.99 -1.53 0.60
N THR A 13 3.16 -1.63 1.93
CA THR A 13 3.80 -0.59 2.74
C THR A 13 5.23 -0.33 2.28
N ILE A 14 6.04 -1.38 2.10
CA ILE A 14 7.42 -1.24 1.61
C ILE A 14 7.44 -0.59 0.22
N LEU A 15 6.53 -1.00 -0.67
CA LEU A 15 6.42 -0.45 -2.01
C LEU A 15 6.00 1.04 -2.00
N THR A 16 5.12 1.45 -1.08
CA THR A 16 4.77 2.87 -0.88
C THR A 16 5.96 3.69 -0.43
N PHE A 17 6.76 3.21 0.53
CA PHE A 17 7.98 3.92 0.96
C PHE A 17 9.00 3.99 -0.17
N ALA A 18 9.21 2.91 -0.93
CA ALA A 18 10.09 2.91 -2.09
C ALA A 18 9.63 3.91 -3.16
N GLY A 19 8.32 3.94 -3.45
CA GLY A 19 7.73 4.90 -4.38
C GLY A 19 7.88 6.36 -3.91
N ALA A 20 7.69 6.61 -2.60
CA ALA A 20 7.89 7.94 -2.03
C ALA A 20 9.35 8.40 -2.11
N ILE A 21 10.30 7.52 -1.75
CA ILE A 21 11.74 7.80 -1.88
C ILE A 21 12.11 8.06 -3.34
N TYR A 22 11.58 7.28 -4.27
CA TYR A 22 11.82 7.46 -5.70
C TYR A 22 11.33 8.84 -6.19
N VAL A 23 10.12 9.26 -5.80
CA VAL A 23 9.57 10.57 -6.16
C VAL A 23 10.39 11.71 -5.55
N LEU A 24 10.79 11.59 -4.29
CA LEU A 24 11.61 12.59 -3.59
C LEU A 24 13.01 12.72 -4.19
N THR A 25 13.67 11.59 -4.49
CA THR A 25 15.02 11.56 -5.10
C THR A 25 15.03 11.99 -6.56
N SER A 26 13.88 11.92 -7.24
CA SER A 26 13.71 12.40 -8.63
C SER A 26 13.46 13.92 -8.72
N ASN A 27 13.67 14.69 -7.64
CA ASN A 27 13.35 16.12 -7.57
C ASN A 27 11.91 16.45 -8.02
N GLY A 28 10.95 15.55 -7.73
CA GLY A 28 9.56 15.72 -8.13
C GLY A 28 9.26 15.53 -9.62
N THR A 29 10.24 15.10 -10.43
CA THR A 29 10.03 14.77 -11.86
C THR A 29 9.32 13.43 -12.03
N ALA A 30 9.56 12.48 -11.11
CA ALA A 30 8.86 11.20 -11.11
C ALA A 30 7.42 11.37 -10.60
N ASN A 31 6.49 10.67 -11.25
CA ASN A 31 5.06 10.76 -10.95
C ASN A 31 4.75 10.31 -9.51
N ALA A 32 3.99 11.12 -8.77
CA ALA A 32 3.48 10.77 -7.44
C ALA A 32 2.66 9.46 -7.41
N GLY A 33 2.18 9.00 -8.58
CA GLY A 33 1.57 7.69 -8.78
C GLY A 33 2.41 6.51 -8.27
N TYR A 34 3.74 6.61 -8.28
CA TYR A 34 4.61 5.55 -7.73
C TYR A 34 4.40 5.32 -6.23
N ALA A 35 4.04 6.35 -5.47
CA ALA A 35 3.68 6.24 -4.07
C ALA A 35 2.15 6.02 -3.88
N ALA A 36 1.33 6.69 -4.70
CA ALA A 36 -0.12 6.70 -4.53
C ALA A 36 -0.79 5.37 -4.90
N VAL A 37 -0.33 4.68 -5.94
CA VAL A 37 -0.90 3.39 -6.39
C VAL A 37 -0.81 2.31 -5.30
N PRO A 38 0.40 1.99 -4.76
CA PRO A 38 0.51 1.00 -3.69
C PRO A 38 -0.23 1.43 -2.41
N LEU A 39 -0.30 2.73 -2.10
CA LEU A 39 -1.07 3.24 -0.95
C LEU A 39 -2.57 2.96 -1.09
N LEU A 40 -3.17 3.25 -2.25
CA LEU A 40 -4.60 2.98 -2.49
C LEU A 40 -4.90 1.49 -2.38
N PHE A 41 -3.99 0.64 -2.87
CA PHE A 41 -4.15 -0.80 -2.78
C PHE A 41 -4.07 -1.31 -1.34
N ASP A 42 -3.20 -0.73 -0.51
CA ASP A 42 -3.09 -1.06 0.91
C ASP A 42 -4.37 -0.69 1.68
N ILE A 43 -4.92 0.50 1.43
CA ILE A 43 -6.18 0.96 2.03
C ILE A 43 -7.33 0.01 1.67
N VAL A 44 -7.43 -0.41 0.40
CA VAL A 44 -8.46 -1.37 -0.04
C VAL A 44 -8.27 -2.73 0.62
N CYS A 45 -7.03 -3.23 0.73
CA CYS A 45 -6.73 -4.51 1.39
C CYS A 45 -7.08 -4.49 2.88
N ILE A 46 -6.71 -3.42 3.58
CA ILE A 46 -7.03 -3.24 5.01
C ILE A 46 -8.53 -3.06 5.21
N GLY A 47 -9.18 -2.26 4.35
CA GLY A 47 -10.64 -2.06 4.37
C GLY A 47 -11.40 -3.38 4.16
N GLY A 48 -10.99 -4.17 3.16
CA GLY A 48 -11.52 -5.51 2.91
C GLY A 48 -11.30 -6.47 4.08
N TYR A 49 -10.12 -6.42 4.73
CA TYR A 49 -9.85 -7.21 5.94
C TYR A 49 -10.76 -6.82 7.12
N LYS A 50 -10.96 -5.53 7.36
CA LYS A 50 -11.87 -5.01 8.41
C LYS A 50 -13.33 -5.40 8.15
N ALA A 51 -13.77 -5.32 6.90
CA ALA A 51 -15.12 -5.72 6.50
C ALA A 51 -15.34 -7.23 6.66
N TYR A 52 -14.35 -8.05 6.31
CA TYR A 52 -14.39 -9.50 6.50
C TYR A 52 -14.42 -9.88 7.99
N LYS A 53 -13.63 -9.19 8.83
CA LYS A 53 -13.60 -9.42 10.28
C LYS A 53 -14.90 -9.03 10.99
N ASN A 54 -15.67 -8.05 10.48
CA ASN A 54 -16.96 -7.66 11.05
C ASN A 54 -18.13 -8.59 10.65
N LYS A 55 -17.90 -9.55 9.74
CA LYS A 55 -18.90 -10.57 9.36
C LYS A 55 -18.75 -11.90 10.12
N GLU A 56 -17.67 -12.06 10.89
CA GLU A 56 -17.41 -13.19 11.80
C GLU A 56 -17.98 -12.86 13.19
#